data_AF-A0A2N3E9A0-F1
#
_entry.id   AF-A0A2N3E9A0-F1
#
_cell.length_a   1.000
_cell.length_b   1.000
_cell.length_c   1.000
_cell.angle_alpha   90.00
_cell.angle_beta   90.00
_cell.angle_gamma   90.00
#
_symmetry.space_group_name_H-M   'P 1'
#
loop_
_entity.id
_entity.type
_entity.pdbx_description
1 polymer ?
#
loop_
_entity_poly.entity_id
_entity_poly.type
_entity_poly.pdbx_seq_one_letter_code
_entity_poly.pdbx_strand_id
1 'polypeptide(L)'
;MKIAKTALAFTAFLALAACANPQEQAARAAAQTQADSAECERLGFTPGTEAFANCQLKLKEIRAQEQNTQALRRAQTPPPFWGPWPGYYPHPYPYRRW
;
A
#
# COMPACT_ATOMS: atom_id res chain seq x y z
N MET A 1 22.99 -3.83 38.17
CA MET A 1 22.05 -4.87 37.67
C MET A 1 20.58 -4.40 37.47
N LYS A 2 20.23 -3.12 37.70
CA LYS A 2 18.85 -2.61 37.50
C LYS A 2 18.51 -2.31 36.03
N ILE A 3 19.50 -1.90 35.24
CA ILE A 3 19.37 -1.51 33.83
C ILE A 3 18.98 -2.72 32.94
N ALA A 4 19.43 -3.92 33.30
CA ALA A 4 19.11 -5.15 32.55
C ALA A 4 17.63 -5.55 32.68
N LYS A 5 17.00 -5.32 33.84
CA LYS A 5 15.58 -5.63 34.06
C LYS A 5 14.66 -4.66 33.31
N THR A 6 15.03 -3.38 33.22
CA THR A 6 14.27 -2.39 32.45
C THR A 6 14.40 -2.65 30.94
N ALA A 7 15.59 -3.03 30.46
CA ALA A 7 15.79 -3.35 29.05
C ALA A 7 14.92 -4.54 28.59
N LEU A 8 14.82 -5.58 29.42
CA LEU A 8 14.02 -6.79 29.14
C LEU A 8 12.51 -6.52 29.07
N ALA A 9 12.01 -5.58 29.88
CA ALA A 9 10.60 -5.18 29.86
C ALA A 9 10.24 -4.39 28.59
N PHE A 10 11.15 -3.55 28.09
CA PHE A 10 10.94 -2.76 26.87
C PHE A 10 10.92 -3.62 25.61
N THR A 11 11.81 -4.62 25.49
CA THR A 11 11.81 -5.56 24.35
C THR A 11 10.55 -6.42 24.31
N ALA A 12 10.03 -6.82 25.47
CA ALA A 12 8.77 -7.56 25.53
C ALA A 12 7.59 -6.73 24.99
N PHE A 13 7.49 -5.44 25.35
CA PHE A 13 6.44 -4.56 24.84
C PHE A 13 6.53 -4.30 23.33
N LEU A 14 7.74 -4.13 22.79
CA LEU A 14 7.96 -3.96 21.35
C LEU A 14 7.59 -5.22 20.55
N ALA A 15 7.80 -6.41 21.11
CA ALA A 15 7.41 -7.67 20.48
C ALA A 15 5.89 -7.83 20.38
N LEU A 16 5.11 -7.36 21.38
CA LEU A 16 3.65 -7.38 21.30
C LEU A 16 3.09 -6.39 20.27
N ALA A 17 3.73 -5.23 20.08
CA ALA A 17 3.29 -4.23 19.10
C ALA A 17 3.41 -4.75 17.65
N ALA A 18 4.37 -5.63 17.36
CA ALA A 18 4.49 -6.26 16.04
C ALA A 18 3.34 -7.25 15.74
N CYS A 19 2.73 -7.85 16.77
CA CYS A 19 1.61 -8.78 16.65
C CYS A 19 0.22 -8.11 16.74
N ALA A 20 0.11 -6.80 17.01
CA ALA A 20 -1.16 -6.09 17.04
C ALA A 20 -1.67 -5.64 15.64
N ASN A 21 -0.82 -5.74 14.62
CA ASN A 21 -1.13 -5.35 13.23
C ASN A 21 -2.00 -6.32 12.39
N PRO A 22 -2.14 -7.64 12.67
CA PRO A 22 -2.88 -8.54 11.77
C PRO A 22 -4.39 -8.25 11.76
N GLN A 23 -4.95 -7.80 12.89
CA GLN A 23 -6.36 -7.45 12.98
C GLN A 23 -6.68 -6.18 12.17
N GLU A 24 -5.82 -5.17 12.21
CA GLU A 24 -5.98 -3.98 11.38
C GLU A 24 -5.83 -4.29 9.88
N GLN A 25 -4.88 -5.15 9.52
CA GLN A 25 -4.70 -5.56 8.14
C GLN A 25 -5.92 -6.33 7.60
N ALA A 26 -6.48 -7.23 8.41
CA ALA A 26 -7.70 -7.95 8.05
C ALA A 26 -8.90 -6.99 7.89
N ALA A 27 -9.05 -6.01 8.79
CA ALA A 27 -10.10 -4.99 8.69
C ALA A 27 -9.96 -4.14 7.42
N ARG A 28 -8.73 -3.73 7.08
CA ARG A 28 -8.44 -2.99 5.85
C ARG A 28 -8.69 -3.82 4.60
N ALA A 29 -8.31 -5.11 4.61
CA ALA A 29 -8.56 -6.02 3.50
C ALA A 29 -10.07 -6.24 3.28
N ALA A 30 -10.83 -6.43 4.35
CA ALA A 30 -12.29 -6.58 4.28
C ALA A 30 -12.97 -5.32 3.72
N ALA A 31 -12.55 -4.13 4.18
CA ALA A 31 -13.05 -2.86 3.66
C ALA A 31 -12.73 -2.68 2.17
N GLN A 32 -11.54 -3.09 1.72
CA GLN A 32 -11.16 -3.06 0.31
C GLN A 32 -12.02 -4.02 -0.52
N THR A 33 -12.24 -5.25 -0.05
CA THR A 33 -13.10 -6.21 -0.75
C THR A 33 -14.53 -5.71 -0.89
N GLN A 34 -15.07 -5.03 0.13
CA GLN A 34 -16.39 -4.40 0.05
C GLN A 34 -16.44 -3.24 -0.96
N ALA A 35 -15.38 -2.42 -1.02
CA ALA A 35 -15.29 -1.37 -2.02
C ALA A 35 -15.21 -1.95 -3.44
N ASP A 36 -14.41 -3.01 -3.63
CA ASP A 36 -14.26 -3.71 -4.91
C ASP A 36 -15.58 -4.37 -5.34
N SER A 37 -16.34 -4.96 -4.42
CA SER A 37 -17.67 -5.50 -4.72
C SER A 37 -18.66 -4.41 -5.15
N ALA A 38 -18.69 -3.28 -4.44
CA ALA A 38 -19.59 -2.18 -4.79
C ALA A 38 -19.23 -1.55 -6.14
N GLU A 39 -17.95 -1.47 -6.48
CA GLU A 39 -17.50 -0.98 -7.79
C GLU A 39 -17.90 -1.96 -8.90
N CYS A 40 -17.70 -3.27 -8.70
CA CYS A 40 -18.12 -4.27 -9.68
C CYS A 40 -19.64 -4.29 -9.88
N GLU A 41 -20.44 -4.11 -8.82
CA GLU A 41 -21.89 -3.96 -8.94
C GLU A 41 -22.28 -2.71 -9.74
N ARG A 42 -21.60 -1.57 -9.51
CA ARG A 42 -21.80 -0.33 -10.28
C ARG A 42 -21.46 -0.48 -11.76
N LEU A 43 -20.45 -1.28 -12.07
CA LEU A 43 -20.07 -1.62 -13.44
C LEU A 43 -21.07 -2.61 -14.10
N GLY A 44 -22.07 -3.08 -13.35
CA GLY A 44 -23.13 -3.95 -13.86
C GLY A 44 -22.83 -5.45 -13.76
N PHE A 45 -21.80 -5.85 -13.01
CA PHE A 45 -21.50 -7.26 -12.79
C PHE A 45 -22.39 -7.84 -11.70
N THR A 46 -22.99 -8.99 -11.97
CA THR A 46 -23.86 -9.69 -11.01
C THR A 46 -23.03 -10.44 -9.96
N PRO A 47 -23.27 -10.24 -8.66
CA PRO A 47 -22.57 -10.96 -7.60
C PRO A 47 -22.80 -12.48 -7.71
N GLY A 48 -21.77 -13.26 -7.39
CA GLY A 48 -21.80 -14.72 -7.50
C GLY A 48 -21.55 -15.28 -8.90
N THR A 49 -21.21 -14.43 -9.88
CA THR A 49 -20.78 -14.86 -11.22
C THR A 49 -19.27 -14.88 -11.35
N GLU A 50 -18.76 -15.67 -12.30
CA GLU A 50 -17.32 -15.67 -12.64
C GLU A 50 -16.85 -14.29 -13.14
N ALA A 51 -17.71 -13.58 -13.88
CA ALA A 51 -17.42 -12.23 -14.35
C ALA A 51 -17.22 -11.24 -13.19
N PHE A 52 -18.01 -11.37 -12.13
CA PHE A 52 -17.86 -10.55 -10.92
C PHE A 52 -16.55 -10.86 -10.17
N ALA A 53 -16.20 -12.14 -10.03
CA ALA A 53 -14.92 -12.55 -9.46
C ALA A 53 -13.74 -12.02 -10.28
N ASN A 54 -13.84 -12.07 -11.61
CA ASN A 54 -12.83 -11.51 -12.51
C ASN A 54 -12.71 -9.98 -12.36
N CYS A 55 -13.84 -9.26 -12.28
CA CYS A 55 -13.84 -7.82 -12.01
C CYS A 55 -13.07 -7.48 -10.72
N GLN A 56 -13.35 -8.18 -9.61
CA GLN A 56 -12.64 -7.97 -8.35
C GLN A 56 -11.14 -8.26 -8.47
N LEU A 57 -10.77 -9.34 -9.14
CA LEU A 57 -9.37 -9.70 -9.39
C LEU A 57 -8.65 -8.63 -10.23
N LYS A 58 -9.33 -8.06 -11.24
CA LYS A 58 -8.80 -6.97 -12.05
C LYS A 58 -8.61 -5.68 -11.26
N LEU A 59 -9.56 -5.30 -10.42
CA LEU A 59 -9.39 -4.14 -9.53
C LEU A 59 -8.20 -4.32 -8.58
N LYS A 60 -8.03 -5.53 -8.05
CA LYS A 60 -6.87 -5.88 -7.22
C LYS A 60 -5.55 -5.80 -7.98
N GLU A 61 -5.53 -6.27 -9.23
CA GLU A 61 -4.35 -6.19 -10.13
C GLU A 61 -3.98 -4.72 -10.42
N ILE A 62 -4.95 -3.88 -10.77
CA ILE A 62 -4.75 -2.44 -11.02
C ILE A 62 -4.15 -1.77 -9.79
N ARG A 63 -4.70 -2.04 -8.59
CA ARG A 63 -4.17 -1.50 -7.33
C ARG A 63 -2.73 -1.93 -7.08
N ALA A 64 -2.40 -3.20 -7.30
CA ALA A 64 -1.04 -3.70 -7.14
C ALA A 64 -0.07 -3.01 -8.12
N GLN A 65 -0.50 -2.81 -9.36
CA GLN A 65 0.28 -2.09 -10.37
C GLN A 65 0.47 -0.61 -10.03
N GLU A 66 -0.57 0.06 -9.54
CA GLU A 66 -0.49 1.45 -9.08
C GLU A 66 0.47 1.60 -7.91
N GLN A 67 0.40 0.71 -6.92
CA GLN A 67 1.33 0.71 -5.79
C GLN A 67 2.77 0.51 -6.24
N ASN A 68 3.02 -0.41 -7.18
CA ASN A 68 4.34 -0.60 -7.78
C ASN A 68 4.81 0.67 -8.50
N THR A 69 3.95 1.25 -9.33
CA THR A 69 4.26 2.48 -10.07
C THR A 69 4.55 3.66 -9.13
N GLN A 70 3.78 3.79 -8.05
CA GLN A 70 4.02 4.81 -7.02
C GLN A 70 5.33 4.57 -6.27
N ALA A 71 5.65 3.31 -5.94
CA ALA A 71 6.92 2.97 -5.31
C ALA A 71 8.11 3.33 -6.22
N LEU A 72 8.02 3.01 -7.51
CA LEU A 72 9.01 3.41 -8.50
C LEU A 72 9.13 4.94 -8.62
N ARG A 73 8.01 5.67 -8.69
CA ARG A 73 8.03 7.15 -8.72
C ARG A 73 8.70 7.72 -7.47
N ARG A 74 8.37 7.21 -6.28
CA ARG A 74 8.98 7.65 -5.02
C ARG A 74 10.49 7.37 -5.01
N ALA A 75 10.91 6.19 -5.47
CA ALA A 75 12.32 5.85 -5.58
C ALA A 75 13.08 6.73 -6.59
N GLN A 76 12.41 7.14 -7.68
CA GLN A 76 12.97 8.03 -8.71
C GLN A 76 12.88 9.51 -8.34
N THR A 77 12.09 9.91 -7.34
CA THR A 77 11.95 11.31 -6.94
C THR A 77 13.17 11.70 -6.13
N PRO A 78 14.05 12.58 -6.65
CA PRO A 78 15.21 13.00 -5.90
C PRO A 78 14.78 13.78 -4.66
N PRO A 79 15.51 13.64 -3.55
CA PRO A 79 15.21 14.39 -2.34
C PRO A 79 15.28 15.90 -2.60
N PRO A 80 14.40 16.71 -1.97
CA PRO A 80 14.23 18.13 -2.28
C PRO A 80 15.47 19.01 -2.00
N PHE A 81 16.53 18.45 -1.40
CA PHE A 81 17.75 19.15 -1.03
C PHE A 81 18.96 18.88 -1.96
N TRP A 82 18.79 18.09 -3.03
CA TRP A 82 19.86 17.80 -4.01
C TRP A 82 19.60 18.57 -5.32
N GLY A 83 19.84 19.88 -5.33
CA GLY A 83 19.76 20.72 -6.54
C GLY A 83 20.23 22.17 -6.30
N PRO A 84 20.68 22.92 -7.33
CA PRO A 84 21.25 24.27 -7.15
C PRO A 84 20.22 25.36 -6.79
N TRP A 85 18.92 25.07 -6.87
CA TRP A 85 17.85 26.05 -6.68
C TRP A 85 16.66 25.46 -5.89
N PRO A 86 16.18 26.11 -4.81
CA PRO A 86 15.03 25.64 -4.03
C PRO A 86 13.75 25.76 -4.85
N GLY A 87 13.14 24.62 -5.18
CA GLY A 87 11.85 24.55 -5.90
C GLY A 87 11.91 23.95 -7.31
N TYR A 88 13.09 23.57 -7.81
CA TYR A 88 13.16 22.89 -9.11
C TYR A 88 12.91 21.38 -8.94
N TYR A 89 11.65 20.96 -9.13
CA TYR A 89 11.34 19.53 -9.31
C TYR A 89 11.84 19.10 -10.70
N PRO A 90 12.81 18.18 -10.82
CA PRO A 90 13.13 17.61 -12.11
C PRO A 90 11.90 16.86 -12.61
N HIS A 91 11.36 17.29 -13.76
CA HIS A 91 10.24 16.60 -14.38
C HIS A 91 10.64 15.15 -14.66
N PRO A 92 9.83 14.15 -14.24
CA PRO A 92 10.13 12.77 -14.56
C PRO A 92 10.19 12.61 -16.07
N TYR A 93 11.33 12.15 -16.59
CA TYR A 93 11.48 11.88 -18.01
C TYR A 93 10.44 10.82 -18.43
N PRO A 94 9.70 11.04 -19.52
CA PRO A 94 8.70 10.09 -19.97
C PRO A 94 9.42 8.83 -20.49
N TYR A 95 9.35 7.73 -19.75
CA TYR A 95 9.70 6.42 -20.28
C TYR A 95 8.64 6.03 -21.32
N ARG A 96 8.99 6.12 -22.61
CA ARG A 96 8.22 5.48 -23.69
C ARG A 96 8.30 3.96 -23.50
N ARG A 97 7.21 3.34 -23.07
CA ARG A 97 7.01 1.90 -23.26
C ARG A 97 6.69 1.68 -24.75
N TRP A 98 7.60 1.02 -25.45
CA TRP A 98 7.35 0.41 -26.75
C TRP A 98 6.71 -0.97 -26.55
#